data_AF-A0AAW7P076-F1
#
_entry.id   AF-A0AAW7P076-F1
#
_cell.length_a   1.000
_cell.length_b   1.000
_cell.length_c   1.000
_cell.angle_alpha   90.00
_cell.angle_beta   90.00
_cell.angle_gamma   90.00
#
_symmetry.space_group_name_H-M   'P 1'
#
loop_
_entity.id
_entity.type
_entity.pdbx_description
1 polymer ?
#
loop_
_entity_poly.entity_id
_entity_poly.type
_entity_poly.pdbx_seq_one_letter_code
_entity_poly.pdbx_strand_id
1 'polypeptide(L)'
;MKKQTWKSIFLSLIAIFTLFLLGACGQQSVQKSYLQGISQEKKTDVRITIEHKGDKAISNQTTTTIYYKEAGVTKDQLKEMIDKYDEEYKDVKGFTHSAEYKDDYMVEKTTLNYEKADLDQLIEKKLVTTQQDKKVDYISYKSTVDLMKQSGFKEVKNGKFEELK
;
A
#
# COMPACT_ATOMS: atom_id res chain seq x y z
N MET A 1 26.94 -75.22 15.68
CA MET A 1 27.34 -74.08 14.83
C MET A 1 26.50 -74.20 13.56
N LYS A 2 25.64 -73.28 13.10
CA LYS A 2 25.65 -71.81 13.07
C LYS A 2 24.22 -71.26 13.31
N LYS A 3 24.17 -70.01 13.77
CA LYS A 3 23.01 -69.31 14.34
C LYS A 3 22.03 -68.81 13.28
N GLN A 4 20.75 -68.82 13.63
CA GLN A 4 19.71 -68.00 13.03
C GLN A 4 19.98 -66.52 13.27
N THR A 5 19.79 -65.69 12.25
CA THR A 5 19.36 -64.29 12.40
C THR A 5 18.48 -63.89 11.23
N TRP A 6 17.17 -64.06 11.44
CA TRP A 6 16.08 -63.26 10.91
C TRP A 6 16.35 -61.80 11.26
N LYS A 7 16.61 -60.95 10.27
CA LYS A 7 16.37 -59.48 10.28
C LYS A 7 16.85 -58.90 8.95
N SER A 8 16.12 -57.89 8.48
CA SER A 8 16.43 -57.03 7.33
C SER A 8 15.89 -57.43 5.95
N ILE A 9 14.72 -58.07 5.92
CA ILE A 9 13.74 -57.87 4.84
C ILE A 9 12.54 -57.21 5.52
N PHE A 10 12.01 -56.13 4.94
CA PHE A 10 11.18 -55.09 5.57
C PHE A 10 11.97 -54.00 6.30
N LEU A 11 12.50 -53.02 5.57
CA LEU A 11 12.43 -51.61 5.97
C LEU A 11 12.79 -50.69 4.80
N SER A 12 11.84 -49.80 4.48
CA SER A 12 12.06 -48.52 3.79
C SER A 12 12.13 -48.52 2.24
N LEU A 13 11.03 -48.96 1.61
CA LEU A 13 10.67 -48.65 0.23
C LEU A 13 9.63 -47.50 0.18
N ILE A 14 9.77 -46.51 1.08
CA ILE A 14 8.89 -45.34 1.22
C ILE A 14 9.76 -44.10 1.47
N ALA A 15 10.34 -43.51 0.42
CA ALA A 15 11.04 -42.22 0.56
C ALA A 15 11.15 -41.39 -0.74
N ILE A 16 10.33 -41.62 -1.76
CA ILE A 16 10.42 -40.85 -3.03
C ILE A 16 9.03 -40.41 -3.55
N PHE A 17 8.07 -40.13 -2.66
CA PHE A 17 6.73 -39.68 -3.10
C PHE A 17 6.12 -38.49 -2.34
N THR A 18 6.91 -37.71 -1.61
CA THR A 18 6.36 -36.61 -0.78
C THR A 18 7.09 -35.27 -0.93
N LEU A 19 7.72 -34.98 -2.08
CA LEU A 19 8.36 -33.67 -2.32
C LEU A 19 7.71 -32.82 -3.42
N PHE A 20 6.41 -33.00 -3.67
CA PHE A 20 5.61 -32.06 -4.47
C PHE A 20 4.32 -31.61 -3.78
N LEU A 21 4.27 -31.65 -2.44
CA LEU A 21 3.23 -30.96 -1.66
C LEU A 21 3.62 -29.50 -1.36
N LEU A 22 4.25 -28.78 -2.30
CA LEU A 22 4.18 -27.32 -2.32
C LEU A 22 2.82 -26.86 -2.88
N GLY A 23 1.76 -27.53 -2.43
CA GLY A 23 0.38 -27.07 -2.53
C GLY A 23 0.04 -26.14 -1.38
N ALA A 24 0.95 -25.24 -0.99
CA ALA A 24 0.60 -24.07 -0.17
C ALA A 24 -0.12 -23.02 -1.04
N CYS A 25 -1.10 -23.46 -1.83
CA CYS A 25 -2.13 -22.60 -2.39
C CYS A 25 -3.25 -22.55 -1.36
N GLY A 26 -3.42 -21.42 -0.69
CA GLY A 26 -4.61 -21.23 0.14
C GLY A 26 -4.69 -19.88 0.83
N GLN A 27 -3.57 -19.35 1.32
CA GLN A 27 -3.57 -18.06 2.01
C GLN A 27 -2.67 -17.08 1.27
N GLN A 28 -3.29 -16.24 0.46
CA GLN A 28 -2.59 -15.16 -0.20
C GLN A 28 -2.01 -14.23 0.88
N SER A 29 -0.68 -14.20 1.00
CA SER A 29 0.02 -13.35 1.95
C SER A 29 -0.20 -11.88 1.59
N VAL A 30 -0.15 -11.01 2.60
CA VAL A 30 -0.16 -9.56 2.37
C VAL A 30 1.10 -9.18 1.61
N GLN A 31 0.93 -8.54 0.47
CA GLN A 31 1.98 -7.99 -0.37
C GLN A 31 2.03 -6.47 -0.21
N LYS A 32 3.21 -5.89 -0.41
CA LYS A 32 3.42 -4.45 -0.43
C LYS A 32 3.88 -4.02 -1.81
N SER A 33 3.22 -2.99 -2.32
CA SER A 33 3.55 -2.36 -3.59
C SER A 33 3.79 -0.87 -3.37
N TYR A 34 4.73 -0.32 -4.13
CA TYR A 34 5.25 1.03 -3.92
C TYR A 34 5.14 1.83 -5.20
N LEU A 35 4.64 3.05 -5.09
CA LEU A 35 4.56 4.01 -6.20
C LEU A 35 5.18 5.33 -5.78
N GLN A 36 5.74 6.05 -6.73
CA GLN A 36 6.32 7.37 -6.51
C GLN A 36 5.99 8.33 -7.64
N GLY A 37 5.58 9.53 -7.26
CA GLY A 37 5.52 10.71 -8.11
C GLY A 37 6.50 11.73 -7.55
N ILE A 38 7.55 12.05 -8.31
CA ILE A 38 8.61 12.95 -7.86
C ILE A 38 8.88 14.03 -8.90
N SER A 39 9.02 15.28 -8.45
CA SER A 39 9.46 16.41 -9.26
C SER A 39 10.69 17.05 -8.62
N GLN A 40 11.84 16.88 -9.26
CA GLN A 40 13.10 17.49 -8.82
C GLN A 40 13.08 19.03 -9.02
N GLU A 41 12.35 19.51 -10.04
CA GLU A 41 12.19 20.94 -10.34
C GLU A 41 11.34 21.64 -9.28
N LYS A 42 10.16 21.09 -8.99
CA LYS A 42 9.23 21.66 -7.99
C LYS A 42 9.55 21.24 -6.56
N LYS A 43 10.57 20.40 -6.37
CA LYS A 43 10.95 19.79 -5.10
C LYS A 43 9.74 19.18 -4.36
N THR A 44 8.99 18.35 -5.07
CA THR A 44 7.88 17.58 -4.52
C THR A 44 8.11 16.08 -4.66
N ASP A 45 7.73 15.32 -3.63
CA ASP A 45 7.84 13.86 -3.61
C ASP A 45 6.61 13.24 -2.94
N VAL A 46 5.88 12.41 -3.68
CA VAL A 46 4.71 11.67 -3.20
C VAL A 46 5.02 10.18 -3.28
N ARG A 47 5.09 9.54 -2.13
CA ARG A 47 5.38 8.11 -1.98
C ARG A 47 4.16 7.39 -1.47
N ILE A 48 3.75 6.35 -2.20
CA ILE A 48 2.56 5.57 -1.89
C ILE A 48 3.00 4.14 -1.59
N THR A 49 2.50 3.58 -0.49
CA THR A 49 2.64 2.17 -0.13
C THR A 49 1.26 1.56 -0.03
N ILE A 50 1.00 0.53 -0.84
CA ILE A 50 -0.28 -0.20 -0.84
C ILE A 50 -0.04 -1.60 -0.30
N GLU A 51 -0.74 -1.96 0.77
CA GLU A 51 -0.83 -3.34 1.23
C GLU A 51 -2.03 -4.02 0.57
N HIS A 52 -1.84 -5.20 -0.01
CA HIS A 52 -2.91 -5.90 -0.73
C HIS A 52 -2.81 -7.43 -0.61
N LYS A 53 -3.94 -8.12 -0.72
CA LYS A 53 -4.05 -9.57 -0.85
C LYS A 53 -4.67 -9.86 -2.22
N GLY A 54 -3.82 -10.18 -3.19
CA GLY A 54 -4.25 -10.30 -4.58
C GLY A 54 -4.71 -8.97 -5.12
N ASP A 55 -5.92 -8.93 -5.66
CA ASP A 55 -6.48 -7.67 -6.14
C ASP A 55 -7.20 -6.87 -5.05
N LYS A 56 -7.32 -7.39 -3.83
CA LYS A 56 -7.96 -6.65 -2.73
C LYS A 56 -6.93 -5.77 -2.01
N ALA A 57 -7.08 -4.45 -2.10
CA ALA A 57 -6.33 -3.51 -1.28
C ALA A 57 -6.79 -3.62 0.19
N ILE A 58 -5.82 -3.60 1.10
CA ILE A 58 -5.98 -3.69 2.56
C ILE A 58 -5.77 -2.31 3.18
N SER A 59 -4.69 -1.64 2.79
CA SER A 59 -4.42 -0.27 3.22
C SER A 59 -3.65 0.49 2.15
N ASN A 60 -3.75 1.81 2.21
CA ASN A 60 -2.93 2.73 1.43
C ASN A 60 -2.31 3.76 2.38
N GLN A 61 -1.00 3.93 2.33
CA GLN A 61 -0.29 4.98 3.04
C GLN A 61 0.39 5.88 2.02
N THR A 62 0.12 7.18 2.09
CA THR A 62 0.79 8.19 1.27
C THR A 62 1.64 9.10 2.15
N THR A 63 2.84 9.41 1.71
CA THR A 63 3.72 10.41 2.31
C THR A 63 4.10 11.42 1.24
N THR A 64 3.80 12.68 1.51
CA THR A 64 3.99 13.80 0.60
C THR A 64 4.99 14.76 1.22
N THR A 65 6.04 15.10 0.49
CA THR A 65 7.01 16.14 0.86
C THR A 65 6.91 17.28 -0.14
N ILE A 66 6.78 18.50 0.36
CA ILE A 66 6.63 19.71 -0.46
C ILE A 66 7.56 20.78 0.09
N TYR A 67 8.53 21.22 -0.71
CA TYR A 67 9.30 22.42 -0.42
C TYR A 67 8.51 23.65 -0.88
N TYR A 68 8.32 24.61 0.03
CA TYR A 68 7.38 25.72 -0.17
C TYR A 68 7.76 26.59 -1.37
N LYS A 69 9.04 26.98 -1.42
CA LYS A 69 9.55 27.93 -2.41
C LYS A 69 9.44 27.37 -3.84
N GLU A 70 9.95 26.17 -4.07
CA GLU A 70 9.99 25.53 -5.39
C GLU A 70 8.61 25.05 -5.86
N ALA A 71 7.73 24.70 -4.92
CA ALA A 71 6.34 24.41 -5.23
C ALA A 71 5.49 25.67 -5.49
N GLY A 72 6.02 26.87 -5.20
CA GLY A 72 5.34 28.15 -5.40
C GLY A 72 4.17 28.38 -4.42
N VAL A 73 4.28 27.84 -3.20
CA VAL A 73 3.26 27.92 -2.15
C VAL A 73 3.88 28.45 -0.85
N THR A 74 3.08 29.04 0.02
CA THR A 74 3.54 29.42 1.36
C THR A 74 3.17 28.36 2.41
N LYS A 75 3.93 28.35 3.51
CA LYS A 75 3.63 27.51 4.68
C LYS A 75 2.21 27.76 5.21
N ASP A 76 1.79 29.02 5.30
CA ASP A 76 0.46 29.40 5.80
C ASP A 76 -0.66 28.94 4.86
N GLN A 77 -0.46 29.04 3.54
CA GLN A 77 -1.42 28.53 2.56
C GLN A 77 -1.64 27.02 2.71
N LEU A 78 -0.57 26.24 2.83
CA LEU A 78 -0.69 24.80 3.03
C LEU A 78 -1.32 24.47 4.39
N LYS A 79 -0.97 25.22 5.43
CA LYS A 79 -1.58 25.02 6.76
C LYS A 79 -3.08 25.26 6.74
N GLU A 80 -3.56 26.32 6.08
CA GLU A 80 -4.99 26.58 5.96
C GLU A 80 -5.70 25.48 5.16
N MET A 81 -5.08 24.97 4.09
CA MET A 81 -5.64 23.85 3.33
C MET A 81 -5.72 22.58 4.17
N ILE A 82 -4.68 22.27 4.95
CA ILE A 82 -4.65 21.09 5.82
C ILE A 82 -5.64 21.22 6.98
N ASP A 83 -5.75 22.38 7.63
CA ASP A 83 -6.70 22.58 8.71
C ASP A 83 -8.15 22.38 8.23
N LYS A 84 -8.47 22.81 6.99
CA LYS A 84 -9.77 22.52 6.34
C LYS A 84 -9.94 21.04 5.99
N TYR A 85 -8.89 20.41 5.47
CA TYR A 85 -8.89 19.00 5.12
C TYR A 85 -9.11 18.12 6.37
N ASP A 86 -8.39 18.38 7.45
CA ASP A 86 -8.54 17.66 8.72
C ASP A 86 -9.96 17.79 9.27
N GLU A 87 -10.53 18.99 9.24
CA GLU A 87 -11.91 19.21 9.69
C GLU A 87 -12.94 18.47 8.80
N GLU A 88 -12.71 18.41 7.48
CA GLU A 88 -13.58 17.72 6.52
C GLU A 88 -13.59 16.18 6.72
N TYR A 89 -12.45 15.61 7.11
CA TYR A 89 -12.22 14.17 7.17
C TYR A 89 -12.01 13.59 8.58
N LYS A 90 -12.08 14.39 9.65
CA LYS A 90 -11.85 13.94 11.05
C LYS A 90 -12.68 12.73 11.51
N ASP A 91 -13.91 12.62 10.98
CA ASP A 91 -14.86 11.56 11.36
C ASP A 91 -14.90 10.41 10.33
N VAL A 92 -13.99 10.42 9.35
CA VAL A 92 -13.91 9.34 8.36
C VAL A 92 -13.23 8.13 8.96
N LYS A 93 -13.98 7.04 9.10
CA LYS A 93 -13.49 5.82 9.73
C LYS A 93 -12.39 5.21 8.87
N GLY A 94 -11.30 4.81 9.52
CA GLY A 94 -10.16 4.18 8.85
C GLY A 94 -9.27 5.14 8.07
N PHE A 95 -9.58 6.44 8.06
CA PHE A 95 -8.70 7.49 7.54
C PHE A 95 -7.92 8.15 8.69
N THR A 96 -6.64 8.44 8.47
CA THR A 96 -5.83 9.25 9.38
C THR A 96 -4.95 10.19 8.58
N HIS A 97 -4.79 11.40 9.08
CA HIS A 97 -3.93 12.43 8.52
C HIS A 97 -2.97 12.95 9.59
N SER A 98 -1.78 13.37 9.16
CA SER A 98 -0.85 14.14 9.96
C SER A 98 0.01 15.01 9.04
N ALA A 99 0.38 16.21 9.51
CA ALA A 99 1.32 17.08 8.81
C ALA A 99 2.37 17.64 9.77
N GLU A 100 3.63 17.53 9.35
CA GLU A 100 4.77 18.15 10.00
C GLU A 100 5.26 19.33 9.16
N TYR A 101 5.37 20.49 9.79
CA TYR A 101 5.81 21.72 9.13
C TYR A 101 7.23 22.05 9.58
N LYS A 102 8.20 22.02 8.67
CA LYS A 102 9.54 22.56 8.88
C LYS A 102 9.61 23.99 8.36
N ASP A 103 10.80 24.57 8.34
CA ASP A 103 11.02 25.94 7.88
C ASP A 103 10.89 26.05 6.36
N ASP A 104 11.52 25.14 5.61
CA ASP A 104 11.56 25.19 4.15
C ASP A 104 10.56 24.25 3.45
N TYR A 105 10.08 23.23 4.17
CA TYR A 105 9.22 22.20 3.61
C TYR A 105 8.22 21.64 4.63
N MET A 106 7.24 20.92 4.10
CA MET A 106 6.26 20.13 4.85
C MET A 106 6.43 18.65 4.54
N VAL A 107 6.12 17.80 5.52
CA VAL A 107 5.84 16.37 5.32
C VAL A 107 4.43 16.07 5.77
N GLU A 108 3.58 15.67 4.84
CA GLU A 108 2.22 15.20 5.08
C GLU A 108 2.19 13.68 4.97
N LYS A 109 1.41 13.04 5.85
CA LYS A 109 1.16 11.61 5.80
C LYS A 109 -0.32 11.32 5.94
N THR A 110 -0.85 10.54 5.00
CA THR A 110 -2.21 9.99 5.07
C THR A 110 -2.17 8.48 5.11
N THR A 111 -3.13 7.88 5.80
CA THR A 111 -3.35 6.43 5.80
C THR A 111 -4.82 6.15 5.68
N LEU A 112 -5.16 5.20 4.82
CA LEU A 112 -6.50 4.71 4.61
C LEU A 112 -6.50 3.19 4.79
N ASN A 113 -7.18 2.72 5.84
CA ASN A 113 -7.32 1.31 6.17
C ASN A 113 -8.69 0.80 5.72
N TYR A 114 -8.72 0.08 4.61
CA TYR A 114 -9.96 -0.42 3.99
C TYR A 114 -10.64 -1.54 4.79
N GLU A 115 -9.93 -2.21 5.71
CA GLU A 115 -10.53 -3.20 6.60
C GLU A 115 -11.31 -2.57 7.75
N LYS A 116 -11.01 -1.30 8.08
CA LYS A 116 -11.68 -0.54 9.15
C LYS A 116 -12.68 0.49 8.61
N ALA A 117 -12.43 1.00 7.40
CA ALA A 117 -13.21 2.07 6.81
C ALA A 117 -14.60 1.63 6.35
N ASP A 118 -15.48 2.62 6.19
CA ASP A 118 -16.75 2.47 5.48
C ASP A 118 -16.53 2.87 4.01
N LEU A 119 -16.56 1.90 3.10
CA LEU A 119 -16.26 2.16 1.68
C LEU A 119 -17.26 3.12 1.02
N ASP A 120 -18.53 3.10 1.45
CA ASP A 120 -19.55 4.00 0.90
C ASP A 120 -19.23 5.44 1.35
N GLN A 121 -18.86 5.63 2.63
CA GLN A 121 -18.40 6.93 3.15
C GLN A 121 -17.18 7.44 2.37
N LEU A 122 -16.21 6.58 2.06
CA LEU A 122 -15.01 6.98 1.30
C LEU A 122 -15.32 7.42 -0.13
N ILE A 123 -16.30 6.79 -0.78
CA ILE A 123 -16.74 7.15 -2.13
C ILE A 123 -17.49 8.48 -2.11
N GLU A 124 -18.43 8.67 -1.16
CA GLU A 124 -19.17 9.91 -0.97
C GLU A 124 -18.23 11.10 -0.71
N LYS A 125 -17.22 10.87 0.12
CA LYS A 125 -16.15 11.82 0.46
C LYS A 125 -15.06 11.93 -0.60
N LYS A 126 -15.17 11.20 -1.73
CA LYS A 126 -14.22 11.21 -2.85
C LYS A 126 -12.77 10.86 -2.47
N LEU A 127 -12.57 10.17 -1.35
CA LEU A 127 -11.26 9.64 -0.94
C LEU A 127 -10.86 8.41 -1.76
N VAL A 128 -11.85 7.74 -2.36
CA VAL A 128 -11.64 6.67 -3.36
C VAL A 128 -12.57 6.91 -4.55
N THR A 129 -12.10 6.55 -5.73
CA THR A 129 -12.90 6.58 -6.95
C THR A 129 -13.16 5.17 -7.44
N THR A 130 -14.42 4.85 -7.74
CA THR A 130 -14.85 3.57 -8.32
C THR A 130 -15.59 3.84 -9.63
N GLN A 131 -15.71 2.84 -10.51
CA GLN A 131 -16.57 2.97 -11.68
C GLN A 131 -18.03 3.08 -11.19
N GLN A 132 -18.73 4.11 -11.64
CA GLN A 132 -20.01 4.57 -11.10
C GLN A 132 -21.08 3.47 -11.06
N ASP A 133 -21.95 3.56 -10.04
CA ASP A 133 -23.23 2.84 -9.86
C ASP A 133 -23.21 1.43 -9.24
N LYS A 134 -22.09 0.97 -8.68
CA LYS A 134 -22.06 -0.32 -7.95
C LYS A 134 -21.47 -0.20 -6.56
N LYS A 135 -22.19 -0.75 -5.59
CA LYS A 135 -21.63 -1.09 -4.28
C LYS A 135 -20.41 -1.98 -4.51
N VAL A 136 -19.29 -1.62 -3.91
CA VAL A 136 -18.02 -2.34 -4.03
C VAL A 136 -17.72 -3.06 -2.73
N ASP A 137 -17.40 -4.36 -2.84
CA ASP A 137 -17.03 -5.17 -1.67
C ASP A 137 -15.57 -4.93 -1.24
N TYR A 138 -14.74 -4.35 -2.11
CA TYR A 138 -13.36 -4.00 -1.85
C TYR A 138 -12.82 -2.97 -2.85
N ILE A 139 -11.69 -2.35 -2.51
CA ILE A 139 -10.93 -1.49 -3.41
C ILE A 139 -9.93 -2.32 -4.22
N SER A 140 -10.03 -2.30 -5.54
CA SER A 140 -9.15 -3.05 -6.44
C SER A 140 -7.74 -2.45 -6.48
N TYR A 141 -6.76 -3.21 -5.99
CA TYR A 141 -5.34 -2.86 -6.01
C TYR A 141 -4.85 -2.56 -7.44
N LYS A 142 -5.15 -3.43 -8.41
CA LYS A 142 -4.72 -3.24 -9.80
C LYS A 142 -5.30 -1.96 -10.38
N SER A 143 -6.59 -1.71 -10.18
CA SER A 143 -7.26 -0.50 -10.66
C SER A 143 -6.66 0.76 -10.02
N THR A 144 -6.35 0.72 -8.71
CA THR A 144 -5.66 1.82 -8.03
C THR A 144 -4.28 2.08 -8.63
N VAL A 145 -3.46 1.03 -8.84
CA VAL A 145 -2.13 1.18 -9.45
C VAL A 145 -2.21 1.74 -10.86
N ASP A 146 -3.14 1.25 -11.67
CA ASP A 146 -3.31 1.72 -13.05
C ASP A 146 -3.73 3.19 -13.10
N LEU A 147 -4.64 3.62 -12.22
CA LEU A 147 -5.03 5.04 -12.10
C LEU A 147 -3.85 5.93 -11.67
N MET A 148 -3.05 5.47 -10.71
CA MET A 148 -1.87 6.22 -10.26
C MET A 148 -0.83 6.34 -11.38
N LYS A 149 -0.61 5.27 -12.16
CA LYS A 149 0.28 5.31 -13.33
C LYS A 149 -0.22 6.27 -14.41
N GLN A 150 -1.52 6.28 -14.68
CA GLN A 150 -2.13 7.25 -15.60
C GLN A 150 -1.93 8.69 -15.11
N SER A 151 -1.91 8.90 -13.80
CA SER A 151 -1.59 10.19 -13.15
C SER A 151 -0.09 10.49 -13.10
N GLY A 152 0.77 9.66 -13.70
CA GLY A 152 2.22 9.90 -13.82
C GLY A 152 3.09 9.27 -12.74
N PHE A 153 2.53 8.49 -11.81
CA PHE A 153 3.31 7.76 -10.82
C PHE A 153 4.05 6.57 -11.45
N LYS A 154 5.21 6.23 -10.89
CA LYS A 154 6.01 5.09 -11.31
C LYS A 154 6.06 4.04 -10.21
N GLU A 155 6.06 2.77 -10.58
CA GLU A 155 6.31 1.68 -9.63
C GLU A 155 7.75 1.71 -9.13
N VAL A 156 7.91 1.46 -7.83
CA VAL A 156 9.19 1.38 -7.14
C VAL A 156 9.43 -0.04 -6.66
N LYS A 157 10.59 -0.59 -7.01
CA LYS A 157 10.96 -1.96 -6.61
C LYS A 157 11.46 -1.97 -5.16
N ASN A 158 10.86 -2.82 -4.33
CA ASN A 158 11.29 -3.08 -2.96
C ASN A 158 11.40 -1.81 -2.07
N GLY A 159 10.54 -0.81 -2.30
CA GLY A 159 10.55 0.43 -1.52
C GLY A 159 11.79 1.31 -1.70
N LYS A 160 12.60 1.06 -2.75
CA LYS A 160 13.78 1.86 -3.09
C LYS A 160 13.38 3.13 -3.83
N PHE A 161 12.77 4.07 -3.12
CA PHE A 161 12.33 5.35 -3.65
C PHE A 161 13.53 6.17 -4.17
N GLU A 162 13.30 6.95 -5.22
CA GLU A 162 14.22 7.99 -5.64
C GLU A 162 14.27 9.07 -4.55
N GLU A 163 15.47 9.62 -4.31
CA GLU A 163 15.65 10.72 -3.39
C GLU A 163 15.26 12.05 -4.04
N LEU A 164 14.50 12.85 -3.30
CA LEU A 164 14.31 14.25 -3.62
C LEU A 164 15.64 14.97 -3.34
N LYS A 165 16.29 15.41 -4.41
CA LYS A 165 17.56 16.15 -4.35
C LYS A 165 17.27 17.61 -4.12
#